data_AF-A0A2M9UPL8-F1
#
_entry.id   AF-A0A2M9UPL8-F1
#
_cell.length_a   1.000
_cell.length_b   1.000
_cell.length_c   1.000
_cell.angle_alpha   90.00
_cell.angle_beta   90.00
_cell.angle_gamma   90.00
#
_symmetry.space_group_name_H-M   'P 1'
#
loop_
_entity.id
_entity.type
_entity.pdbx_description
1 polymer ?
#
loop_
_entity_poly.entity_id
_entity_poly.type
_entity_poly.pdbx_seq_one_letter_code
_entity_poly.pdbx_strand_id
1 'polypeptide(L)'
;MKTRMIYHSLAICCLLPAFAFTTGENDPFIKSPTVAKLTNTPNGPLISCDLKALKDTVNFPLSQLTEELQIVKLDNRDEALIGGWIRTTVGEKYILVSNNKQTPYKLFDRTGKFITNIGSYGQGPNEYLNTYAEQLDEANNRIYILPWQSSKILVFDLKGNALDPIPLCLRVPKGKFRVNTAKSEVTVTVLPFPKWPAVVWTQDLKGKRKNFVAPGSLAMPQDFSNEVSMGNNTAAYDVMLMKIMPQPSVDTLYHYNAASNKLEGRFTVKYPSNDKIPWHAYYEIPKYFIGDVSFPIQIDESTFSGSKPAYYMVDKKTLHGNYVRLYNDFISTPSQTIYPSFNNGYYVTNMEPMALKEILEKEVNKKGLTADKKKKVQNLIKTLNDNDNNIVMFAKLKQ
;
A
#
# COMPACT_ATOMS: atom_id res chain seq x y z
N MET A 1 -3.97 28.92 67.19
CA MET A 1 -2.98 29.02 66.08
C MET A 1 -2.70 27.63 65.54
N LYS A 2 -2.67 27.51 64.20
CA LYS A 2 -2.49 26.31 63.35
C LYS A 2 -3.74 25.49 63.04
N THR A 3 -4.52 25.98 62.08
CA THR A 3 -5.55 25.22 61.35
C THR A 3 -4.87 24.49 60.17
N ARG A 4 -4.94 23.15 60.14
CA ARG A 4 -4.51 22.32 59.01
C ARG A 4 -5.64 22.25 57.98
N MET A 5 -5.38 22.69 56.74
CA MET A 5 -6.25 22.42 55.59
C MET A 5 -5.93 21.05 55.01
N ILE A 6 -6.95 20.19 54.93
CA ILE A 6 -6.91 18.89 54.26
C ILE A 6 -7.60 19.08 52.91
N TYR A 7 -6.86 18.98 51.81
CA TYR A 7 -7.43 18.94 50.47
C TYR A 7 -8.01 17.54 50.20
N HIS A 8 -9.33 17.46 50.02
CA HIS A 8 -9.98 16.29 49.43
C HIS A 8 -9.94 16.44 47.91
N SER A 9 -9.10 15.67 47.23
CA SER A 9 -9.13 15.53 45.79
C SER A 9 -10.29 14.63 45.38
N LEU A 10 -11.37 15.21 44.84
CA LEU A 10 -12.43 14.48 44.15
C LEU A 10 -11.85 13.89 42.85
N ALA A 11 -11.64 12.58 42.82
CA ALA A 11 -11.38 11.85 41.58
C ALA A 11 -12.72 11.68 40.84
N ILE A 12 -12.98 12.52 39.84
CA ILE A 12 -14.09 12.35 38.91
C ILE A 12 -13.72 11.19 37.97
N CYS A 13 -14.23 10.01 38.29
CA CYS A 13 -14.10 8.82 37.45
C CYS A 13 -15.07 8.99 36.26
N CYS A 14 -14.57 9.53 35.14
CA CYS A 14 -15.31 9.54 33.88
C CYS A 14 -15.43 8.11 33.37
N LEU A 15 -16.55 7.45 33.69
CA LEU A 15 -17.02 6.24 33.02
C LEU A 15 -17.37 6.60 31.57
N LEU A 16 -16.41 6.46 30.66
CA LEU A 16 -16.70 6.39 29.23
C LEU A 16 -17.47 5.08 28.98
N PRO A 17 -18.65 5.13 28.34
CA PRO A 17 -19.34 3.91 27.97
C PRO A 17 -18.47 3.16 26.96
N ALA A 18 -18.01 1.98 27.36
CA ALA A 18 -17.44 1.01 26.44
C ALA A 18 -18.55 0.64 25.45
N PHE A 19 -18.53 1.25 24.26
CA PHE A 19 -19.22 0.69 23.11
C PHE A 19 -18.54 -0.65 22.83
N ALA A 20 -19.13 -1.72 23.35
CA ALA A 20 -18.86 -3.06 22.87
C ALA A 20 -19.28 -3.09 21.39
N PHE A 21 -18.32 -2.95 20.48
CA PHE A 21 -18.52 -3.29 19.09
C PHE A 21 -18.90 -4.78 19.05
N THR A 22 -20.17 -5.06 18.79
CA THR A 22 -20.62 -6.41 18.44
C THR A 22 -20.06 -6.75 17.07
N THR A 23 -18.80 -7.16 17.00
CA THR A 23 -18.12 -7.55 15.75
C THR A 23 -18.60 -8.90 15.19
N GLY A 24 -19.69 -9.46 15.74
CA GLY A 24 -20.15 -10.82 15.43
C GLY A 24 -21.11 -10.93 14.24
N GLU A 25 -22.03 -9.98 14.03
CA GLU A 25 -23.10 -10.18 13.03
C GLU A 25 -22.74 -9.75 11.60
N ASN A 26 -21.66 -8.98 11.42
CA ASN A 26 -21.29 -8.39 10.12
C ASN A 26 -19.90 -8.79 9.59
N ASP A 27 -19.21 -9.77 10.19
CA ASP A 27 -17.92 -10.26 9.65
C ASP A 27 -18.20 -11.05 8.34
N PRO A 28 -17.72 -10.57 7.17
CA PRO A 28 -17.94 -11.27 5.90
C PRO A 28 -17.34 -12.69 5.89
N PHE A 29 -16.39 -12.99 6.78
CA PHE A 29 -15.73 -14.29 6.88
C PHE A 29 -16.30 -15.23 7.94
N ILE A 30 -17.40 -14.89 8.61
CA ILE A 30 -17.98 -15.76 9.64
C ILE A 30 -18.32 -17.18 9.16
N LYS A 31 -18.67 -17.35 7.88
CA LYS A 31 -18.93 -18.65 7.24
C LYS A 31 -17.78 -19.15 6.36
N SER A 32 -16.66 -18.44 6.31
CA SER A 32 -15.53 -18.83 5.48
C SER A 32 -14.80 -20.03 6.08
N PRO A 33 -14.32 -20.97 5.25
CA PRO A 33 -13.58 -22.13 5.73
C PRO A 33 -12.22 -21.71 6.29
N THR A 34 -11.65 -22.54 7.16
CA THR A 34 -10.21 -22.48 7.46
C THR A 34 -9.44 -22.90 6.21
N VAL A 35 -8.62 -22.00 5.67
CA VAL A 35 -7.88 -22.22 4.42
C VAL A 35 -6.37 -22.15 4.59
N ALA A 36 -5.91 -21.72 5.77
CA ALA A 36 -4.50 -21.56 6.04
C ALA A 36 -4.06 -22.32 7.29
N LYS A 37 -2.75 -22.56 7.37
CA LYS A 37 -2.10 -23.19 8.52
C LYS A 37 -0.96 -22.30 9.01
N LEU A 38 -0.92 -22.06 10.32
CA LEU A 38 0.23 -21.46 10.98
C LEU A 38 1.28 -22.54 11.29
N THR A 39 2.51 -22.31 10.87
CA THR A 39 3.65 -23.20 11.14
C THR A 39 4.82 -22.38 11.70
N ASN A 40 5.45 -22.86 12.77
CA ASN A 40 6.67 -22.25 13.28
C ASN A 40 7.86 -22.75 12.46
N THR A 41 8.56 -21.82 11.81
CA THR A 41 9.79 -22.10 11.07
C THR A 41 11.02 -21.60 11.85
N PRO A 42 12.25 -22.00 11.49
CA PRO A 42 13.46 -21.41 12.07
C PRO A 42 13.57 -19.89 11.88
N ASN A 43 12.82 -19.32 10.92
CA ASN A 43 12.79 -17.89 10.62
C ASN A 43 11.50 -17.22 11.14
N GLY A 44 10.76 -17.86 12.03
CA GLY A 44 9.54 -17.34 12.66
C GLY A 44 8.24 -17.99 12.17
N PRO A 45 7.09 -17.57 12.73
CA PRO A 45 5.78 -18.07 12.32
C PRO A 45 5.45 -17.69 10.87
N LEU A 46 5.01 -18.68 10.11
CA LEU A 46 4.59 -18.61 8.71
C LEU A 46 3.15 -19.07 8.58
N ILE A 47 2.29 -18.25 7.95
CA ILE A 47 0.95 -18.65 7.54
C ILE A 47 1.00 -19.11 6.09
N SER A 48 0.61 -20.36 5.84
CA SER A 48 0.52 -20.93 4.49
C SER A 48 -0.95 -21.14 4.12
N CYS A 49 -1.43 -20.43 3.09
CA CYS A 49 -2.77 -20.62 2.53
C CYS A 49 -2.76 -21.78 1.52
N ASP A 50 -3.76 -22.68 1.55
CA ASP A 50 -4.03 -23.60 0.45
C ASP A 50 -5.07 -22.98 -0.47
N LEU A 51 -4.66 -22.60 -1.69
CA LEU A 51 -5.56 -21.93 -2.63
C LEU A 51 -6.74 -22.84 -3.03
N LYS A 52 -6.57 -24.18 -3.02
CA LYS A 52 -7.66 -25.14 -3.30
C LYS A 52 -8.72 -25.15 -2.20
N ALA A 53 -8.40 -24.68 -1.00
CA ALA A 53 -9.34 -24.63 0.12
C ALA A 53 -10.28 -23.42 0.05
N LEU A 54 -9.94 -22.39 -0.74
CA LEU A 54 -10.84 -21.29 -1.04
C LEU A 54 -12.00 -21.81 -1.89
N LYS A 55 -13.24 -21.53 -1.47
CA LYS A 55 -14.44 -22.02 -2.15
C LYS A 55 -15.19 -20.86 -2.78
N ASP A 56 -16.00 -20.21 -1.98
CA ASP A 56 -16.91 -19.16 -2.44
C ASP A 56 -16.19 -17.83 -2.64
N THR A 57 -16.87 -16.92 -3.33
CA THR A 57 -16.50 -15.51 -3.39
C THR A 57 -17.39 -14.70 -2.48
N VAL A 58 -16.80 -14.01 -1.50
CA VAL A 58 -17.50 -13.17 -0.54
C VAL A 58 -17.45 -11.71 -0.99
N ASN A 59 -18.57 -11.00 -0.88
CA ASN A 59 -18.60 -9.55 -1.06
C ASN A 59 -18.08 -8.89 0.22
N PHE A 60 -16.98 -8.14 0.12
CA PHE A 60 -16.31 -7.56 1.27
C PHE A 60 -16.45 -6.02 1.24
N PRO A 61 -17.16 -5.40 2.20
CA PRO A 61 -17.31 -3.95 2.24
C PRO A 61 -15.99 -3.29 2.65
N LEU A 62 -15.58 -2.23 1.96
CA LEU A 62 -14.39 -1.45 2.33
C LEU A 62 -14.48 -0.90 3.77
N SER A 63 -15.68 -0.54 4.23
CA SER A 63 -15.94 -0.07 5.60
C SER A 63 -15.61 -1.11 6.69
N GLN A 64 -15.47 -2.39 6.36
CA GLN A 64 -14.98 -3.41 7.31
C GLN A 64 -13.47 -3.33 7.54
N LEU A 65 -12.72 -2.76 6.59
CA LEU A 65 -11.26 -2.64 6.65
C LEU A 65 -10.79 -1.25 7.06
N THR A 66 -11.63 -0.24 6.85
CA THR A 66 -11.23 1.17 6.92
C THR A 66 -12.19 2.01 7.77
N GLU A 67 -11.70 3.16 8.19
CA GLU A 67 -12.48 4.30 8.68
C GLU A 67 -13.31 4.93 7.53
N GLU A 68 -13.94 6.08 7.78
CA GLU A 68 -14.75 6.76 6.78
C GLU A 68 -13.97 7.16 5.52
N LEU A 69 -14.61 7.00 4.36
CA LEU A 69 -14.06 7.39 3.07
C LEU A 69 -14.03 8.91 2.92
N GLN A 70 -12.85 9.44 2.61
CA GLN A 70 -12.64 10.81 2.18
C GLN A 70 -12.55 10.87 0.65
N ILE A 71 -13.16 11.91 0.07
CA ILE A 71 -13.20 12.15 -1.38
C ILE A 71 -12.72 13.58 -1.59
N VAL A 72 -11.58 13.73 -2.25
CA VAL A 72 -10.88 15.00 -2.39
C VAL A 72 -10.69 15.31 -3.88
N LYS A 73 -11.13 16.50 -4.28
CA LYS A 73 -10.87 17.05 -5.62
C LYS A 73 -9.53 17.75 -5.59
N LEU A 74 -8.61 17.36 -6.45
CA LEU A 74 -7.35 18.07 -6.54
C LEU A 74 -7.55 19.41 -7.25
N ASP A 75 -6.70 20.37 -6.91
CA ASP A 75 -6.66 21.71 -7.49
C ASP A 75 -6.54 21.67 -9.02
N ASN A 76 -7.34 22.49 -9.70
CA ASN A 76 -7.46 22.52 -11.17
C ASN A 76 -6.47 23.48 -11.86
N ARG A 77 -5.62 24.18 -11.10
CA ARG A 77 -4.61 25.06 -11.71
C ARG A 77 -3.64 24.26 -12.58
N ASP A 78 -3.16 24.86 -13.67
CA ASP A 78 -2.28 24.19 -14.64
C ASP A 78 -1.05 23.55 -13.97
N GLU A 79 -0.44 24.24 -13.02
CA GLU A 79 0.72 23.76 -12.27
C GLU A 79 0.40 22.57 -11.34
N ALA A 80 -0.88 22.31 -11.05
CA ALA A 80 -1.37 21.26 -10.15
C ALA A 80 -1.86 20.01 -10.89
N LEU A 81 -2.09 20.09 -12.21
CA LEU A 81 -2.65 18.98 -13.00
C LEU A 81 -1.77 17.72 -12.93
N ILE A 82 -2.40 16.57 -12.71
CA ILE A 82 -1.72 15.27 -12.69
C ILE A 82 -2.15 14.43 -13.88
N GLY A 83 -1.21 13.69 -14.49
CA GLY A 83 -1.51 12.76 -15.59
C GLY A 83 -1.94 11.38 -15.07
N GLY A 84 -2.41 10.51 -15.96
CA GLY A 84 -3.04 9.19 -15.69
C GLY A 84 -2.51 8.29 -14.56
N TRP A 85 -2.03 7.07 -14.86
CA TRP A 85 -1.68 6.11 -13.79
C TRP A 85 -0.47 6.59 -12.97
N ILE A 86 -0.70 6.89 -11.68
CA ILE A 86 0.27 7.48 -10.77
C ILE A 86 0.12 6.92 -9.37
N ARG A 87 1.25 6.78 -8.67
CA ARG A 87 1.24 6.41 -7.25
C ARG A 87 0.77 7.60 -6.44
N THR A 88 -0.09 7.32 -5.48
CA THR A 88 -0.61 8.33 -4.54
C THR A 88 -0.31 7.84 -3.13
N THR A 89 0.42 8.64 -2.37
CA THR A 89 0.77 8.40 -0.97
C THR A 89 0.02 9.40 -0.11
N VAL A 90 -0.86 8.91 0.77
CA VAL A 90 -1.65 9.74 1.68
C VAL A 90 -1.01 9.70 3.06
N GLY A 91 -0.80 10.89 3.65
CA GLY A 91 -0.42 11.07 5.04
C GLY A 91 -1.52 11.77 5.83
N GLU A 92 -1.25 12.11 7.09
CA GLU A 92 -2.24 12.72 7.98
C GLU A 92 -2.66 14.13 7.53
N LYS A 93 -1.74 14.90 6.92
CA LYS A 93 -1.96 16.30 6.50
C LYS A 93 -1.82 16.52 5.00
N TYR A 94 -1.16 15.62 4.29
CA TYR A 94 -0.84 15.82 2.88
C TYR A 94 -1.17 14.61 2.01
N ILE A 95 -1.33 14.89 0.72
CA ILE A 95 -1.45 13.91 -0.36
C ILE A 95 -0.27 14.16 -1.29
N LEU A 96 0.60 13.16 -1.43
CA LEU A 96 1.74 13.19 -2.34
C LEU A 96 1.41 12.35 -3.57
N VAL A 97 1.48 12.97 -4.74
CA VAL A 97 1.26 12.30 -6.02
C VAL A 97 2.58 12.18 -6.77
N SER A 98 2.88 10.97 -7.25
CA SER A 98 4.14 10.68 -7.93
C SER A 98 4.25 11.31 -9.31
N ASN A 99 5.50 11.42 -9.79
CA ASN A 99 5.80 11.84 -11.14
C ASN A 99 5.14 10.93 -12.19
N ASN A 100 4.73 11.52 -13.31
CA ASN A 100 4.29 10.81 -14.51
C ASN A 100 4.91 11.48 -15.73
N LYS A 101 5.62 10.71 -16.57
CA LYS A 101 6.39 11.27 -17.69
C LYS A 101 7.29 12.41 -17.19
N GLN A 102 7.16 13.60 -17.79
CA GLN A 102 7.98 14.78 -17.51
C GLN A 102 7.38 15.71 -16.44
N THR A 103 6.41 15.24 -15.66
CA THR A 103 5.81 16.02 -14.57
C THR A 103 6.47 15.68 -13.23
N PRO A 104 6.75 16.64 -12.35
CA PRO A 104 7.32 16.36 -11.04
C PRO A 104 6.28 15.74 -10.09
N TYR A 105 6.74 15.31 -8.91
CA TYR A 105 5.84 14.99 -7.80
C TYR A 105 5.06 16.24 -7.38
N LYS A 106 3.83 16.05 -6.93
CA LYS A 106 2.94 17.15 -6.51
C LYS A 106 2.45 16.90 -5.09
N LEU A 107 2.57 17.92 -4.26
CA LEU A 107 2.09 17.90 -2.88
C LEU A 107 0.81 18.73 -2.77
N PHE A 108 -0.21 18.12 -2.18
CA PHE A 108 -1.50 18.75 -1.88
C PHE A 108 -1.78 18.64 -0.38
N ASP A 109 -2.58 19.55 0.15
CA ASP A 109 -3.18 19.34 1.46
C ASP A 109 -4.37 18.36 1.38
N ARG A 110 -4.94 17.99 2.54
CA ARG A 110 -6.11 17.10 2.62
C ARG A 110 -7.41 17.68 2.08
N THR A 111 -7.46 18.97 1.74
CA THR A 111 -8.59 19.59 1.02
C THR A 111 -8.44 19.50 -0.49
N GLY A 112 -7.25 19.08 -0.97
CA GLY A 112 -6.91 18.97 -2.39
C GLY A 112 -6.27 20.21 -2.96
N LYS A 113 -5.99 21.23 -2.12
CA LYS A 113 -5.30 22.44 -2.57
C LYS A 113 -3.85 22.12 -2.88
N PHE A 114 -3.38 22.56 -4.04
CA PHE A 114 -1.98 22.38 -4.43
C PHE A 114 -1.05 23.28 -3.61
N ILE A 115 0.02 22.68 -3.09
CA ILE A 115 1.02 23.35 -2.26
C ILE A 115 2.25 23.66 -3.10
N THR A 116 2.88 22.64 -3.66
CA THR A 116 4.14 22.78 -4.40
C THR A 116 4.47 21.51 -5.20
N ASN A 117 5.35 21.67 -6.18
CA ASN A 117 6.07 20.55 -6.77
C ASN A 117 7.22 20.11 -5.85
N ILE A 118 7.57 18.83 -5.92
CA ILE A 118 8.69 18.25 -5.17
C ILE A 118 9.74 17.76 -6.16
N GLY A 119 10.79 18.56 -6.38
CA GLY A 119 11.82 18.30 -7.39
C GLY A 119 11.38 18.60 -8.83
N SER A 120 12.21 18.21 -9.79
CA SER A 120 12.01 18.43 -11.24
C SER A 120 12.39 17.19 -12.04
N TYR A 121 11.85 17.11 -13.27
CA TYR A 121 12.24 16.07 -14.22
C TYR A 121 13.61 16.41 -14.82
N GLY A 122 14.57 15.49 -14.73
CA GLY A 122 15.90 15.69 -15.29
C GLY A 122 16.98 14.80 -14.68
N GLN A 123 18.24 15.17 -14.89
CA GLN A 123 19.44 14.42 -14.45
C GLN A 123 20.35 15.23 -13.51
N GLY A 124 19.94 16.43 -13.12
CA GLY A 124 20.64 17.25 -12.14
C GLY A 124 20.68 16.64 -10.73
N PRO A 125 21.38 17.28 -9.79
CA PRO A 125 21.66 16.73 -8.46
C PRO A 125 20.41 16.36 -7.65
N ASN A 126 19.31 17.08 -7.83
CA ASN A 126 18.03 16.92 -7.13
C ASN A 126 16.88 16.64 -8.10
N GLU A 127 17.20 16.15 -9.30
CA GLU A 127 16.21 15.82 -10.33
C GLU A 127 16.07 14.31 -10.47
N TYR A 128 14.97 13.89 -11.06
CA TYR A 128 14.71 12.48 -11.33
C TYR A 128 14.04 12.29 -12.69
N LEU A 129 14.27 11.12 -13.29
CA LEU A 129 13.50 10.68 -14.46
C LEU A 129 12.31 9.86 -13.96
N ASN A 130 12.39 8.53 -14.06
CA ASN A 130 11.43 7.63 -13.45
C ASN A 130 11.78 7.39 -11.97
N THR A 131 10.76 7.19 -11.15
CA THR A 131 10.90 6.89 -9.73
C THR A 131 10.19 5.59 -9.38
N TYR A 132 10.69 4.91 -8.34
CA TYR A 132 10.26 3.55 -8.01
C TYR A 132 9.62 3.43 -6.61
N ALA A 133 10.00 4.29 -5.67
CA ALA A 133 9.39 4.34 -4.34
C ALA A 133 9.50 5.74 -3.73
N GLU A 134 8.62 6.00 -2.77
CA GLU A 134 8.57 7.25 -2.03
C GLU A 134 8.16 7.01 -0.57
N GLN A 135 8.51 7.94 0.31
CA GLN A 135 8.04 8.00 1.69
C GLN A 135 7.72 9.44 2.06
N LEU A 136 6.50 9.66 2.55
CA LEU A 136 6.05 10.93 3.11
C LEU A 136 6.21 10.88 4.63
N ASP A 137 7.19 11.62 5.16
CA ASP A 137 7.47 11.72 6.60
C ASP A 137 7.11 13.13 7.09
N GLU A 138 5.81 13.31 7.35
CA GLU A 138 5.26 14.61 7.74
C GLU A 138 5.81 15.09 9.10
N ALA A 139 6.04 14.16 10.02
CA ALA A 139 6.50 14.47 11.38
C ALA A 139 7.89 15.11 11.40
N ASN A 140 8.72 14.78 10.42
CA ASN A 140 10.08 15.31 10.31
C ASN A 140 10.24 16.33 9.18
N ASN A 141 9.13 16.75 8.54
CA ASN A 141 9.16 17.66 7.39
C ASN A 141 10.06 17.12 6.26
N ARG A 142 9.83 15.85 5.86
CA ARG A 142 10.64 15.18 4.83
C ARG A 142 9.79 14.42 3.82
N ILE A 143 10.22 14.47 2.58
CA ILE A 143 9.78 13.59 1.49
C ILE A 143 11.03 12.90 0.94
N TYR A 144 10.97 11.59 0.87
CA TYR A 144 12.04 10.75 0.33
C TYR A 144 11.59 10.16 -0.99
N ILE A 145 12.43 10.26 -2.01
CA ILE A 145 12.16 9.72 -3.34
C ILE A 145 13.32 8.82 -3.74
N LEU A 146 13.01 7.59 -4.17
CA LEU A 146 13.97 6.67 -4.75
C LEU A 146 13.80 6.67 -6.29
N PRO A 147 14.72 7.31 -7.03
CA PRO A 147 14.74 7.23 -8.48
C PRO A 147 15.01 5.80 -8.95
N TRP A 148 14.60 5.50 -10.17
CA TRP A 148 14.88 4.22 -10.82
C TRP A 148 16.39 4.05 -11.05
N GLN A 149 16.93 2.86 -10.75
CA GLN A 149 18.36 2.53 -10.86
C GLN A 149 19.32 3.49 -10.13
N SER A 150 18.93 3.99 -8.96
CA SER A 150 19.65 5.05 -8.24
C SER A 150 20.73 4.54 -7.27
N SER A 151 21.74 5.38 -7.02
CA SER A 151 22.73 5.22 -5.94
C SER A 151 22.49 6.14 -4.74
N LYS A 152 21.35 6.85 -4.72
CA LYS A 152 20.93 7.74 -3.62
C LYS A 152 19.42 7.82 -3.50
N ILE A 153 18.95 8.19 -2.31
CA ILE A 153 17.56 8.62 -2.08
C ILE A 153 17.57 10.14 -2.07
N LEU A 154 16.73 10.75 -2.89
CA LEU A 154 16.52 12.20 -2.92
C LEU A 154 15.67 12.62 -1.72
N VAL A 155 15.98 13.79 -1.15
CA VAL A 155 15.33 14.29 0.05
C VAL A 155 14.85 15.70 -0.20
N PHE A 156 13.59 15.96 0.14
CA PHE A 156 12.97 17.28 0.08
C PHE A 156 12.27 17.57 1.39
N ASP A 157 12.05 18.84 1.71
CA ASP A 157 11.09 19.24 2.73
C ASP A 157 9.65 19.34 2.16
N LEU A 158 8.66 19.57 3.02
CA LEU A 158 7.25 19.70 2.60
C LEU A 158 6.95 21.04 1.90
N LYS A 159 7.95 21.93 1.78
CA LYS A 159 7.88 23.16 0.98
C LYS A 159 8.53 22.97 -0.40
N GLY A 160 9.05 21.78 -0.71
CA GLY A 160 9.69 21.46 -1.98
C GLY A 160 11.17 21.85 -2.06
N ASN A 161 11.78 22.32 -0.97
CA ASN A 161 13.20 22.61 -0.96
C ASN A 161 13.99 21.29 -0.94
N ALA A 162 14.97 21.18 -1.83
CA ALA A 162 15.90 20.05 -1.83
C ALA A 162 16.81 20.10 -0.59
N LEU A 163 17.07 18.93 -0.04
CA LEU A 163 17.99 18.71 1.08
C LEU A 163 19.08 17.73 0.65
N ASP A 164 20.10 17.55 1.49
CA ASP A 164 21.17 16.60 1.22
C ASP A 164 20.60 15.20 0.97
N PRO A 165 20.92 14.58 -0.20
CA PRO A 165 20.45 13.23 -0.50
C PRO A 165 21.12 12.21 0.40
N ILE A 166 20.44 11.09 0.65
CA ILE A 166 21.02 9.95 1.37
C ILE A 166 21.76 9.08 0.36
N PRO A 167 23.10 9.00 0.39
CA PRO A 167 23.83 8.08 -0.48
C PRO A 167 23.54 6.64 -0.08
N LEU A 168 23.36 5.77 -1.07
CA LEU A 168 23.13 4.34 -0.86
C LEU A 168 24.46 3.60 -0.98
N CYS A 169 24.74 2.69 -0.04
CA CYS A 169 25.98 1.89 -0.09
C CYS A 169 26.02 0.91 -1.27
N LEU A 170 24.87 0.66 -1.89
CA LEU A 170 24.69 -0.15 -3.09
C LEU A 170 23.75 0.58 -4.04
N ARG A 171 24.00 0.46 -5.35
CA ARG A 171 23.02 0.88 -6.36
C ARG A 171 21.72 0.08 -6.17
N VAL A 172 20.58 0.69 -6.40
CA VAL A 172 19.26 0.07 -6.27
C VAL A 172 18.63 0.01 -7.66
N PRO A 173 18.56 -1.15 -8.33
CA PRO A 173 17.95 -1.26 -9.66
C PRO A 173 16.45 -1.01 -9.58
N LYS A 174 15.76 -1.85 -8.78
CA LYS A 174 14.39 -1.74 -8.32
C LYS A 174 14.41 -1.99 -6.82
N GLY A 175 13.69 -1.21 -6.02
CA GLY A 175 13.76 -1.37 -4.58
C GLY A 175 12.72 -0.61 -3.78
N LYS A 176 12.55 -1.03 -2.53
CA LYS A 176 11.72 -0.37 -1.52
C LYS A 176 12.61 0.07 -0.37
N PHE A 177 12.16 1.07 0.37
CA PHE A 177 12.92 1.57 1.50
C PHE A 177 12.00 2.11 2.60
N ARG A 178 12.54 2.22 3.81
CA ARG A 178 11.93 2.95 4.92
C ARG A 178 13.01 3.68 5.69
N VAL A 179 12.94 5.00 5.70
CA VAL A 179 13.77 5.87 6.53
C VAL A 179 13.16 5.93 7.92
N ASN A 180 14.00 5.71 8.93
CA ASN A 180 13.70 5.96 10.33
C ASN A 180 14.53 7.16 10.81
N THR A 181 13.91 8.35 10.74
CA THR A 181 14.56 9.61 11.09
C THR A 181 15.02 9.64 12.56
N ALA A 182 14.21 9.09 13.47
CA ALA A 182 14.54 9.02 14.90
C ALA A 182 15.82 8.19 15.18
N LYS A 183 16.08 7.15 14.38
CA LYS A 183 17.30 6.33 14.48
C LYS A 183 18.43 6.79 13.56
N SER A 184 18.18 7.77 12.68
CA SER A 184 19.09 8.15 11.60
C SER A 184 19.55 6.94 10.76
N GLU A 185 18.58 6.09 10.40
CA GLU A 185 18.80 4.84 9.67
C GLU A 185 17.83 4.73 8.49
N VAL A 186 18.25 3.99 7.47
CA VAL A 186 17.36 3.55 6.38
C VAL A 186 17.50 2.04 6.17
N THR A 187 16.36 1.38 6.06
CA THR A 187 16.26 0.00 5.58
C THR A 187 15.95 0.05 4.09
N VAL A 188 16.67 -0.75 3.30
CA VAL A 188 16.50 -0.80 1.84
C VAL A 188 16.41 -2.26 1.40
N THR A 189 15.41 -2.57 0.58
CA THR A 189 15.26 -3.87 -0.10
C THR A 189 15.35 -3.65 -1.60
N VAL A 190 15.97 -4.59 -2.29
CA VAL A 190 16.08 -4.57 -3.75
C VAL A 190 15.52 -5.84 -4.34
N LEU A 191 15.12 -5.78 -5.61
CA LEU A 191 15.03 -6.96 -6.45
C LEU A 191 16.47 -7.42 -6.77
N PRO A 192 16.95 -8.55 -6.21
CA PRO A 192 18.36 -8.91 -6.32
C PRO A 192 18.60 -9.71 -7.61
N PHE A 193 19.58 -9.29 -8.40
CA PHE A 193 20.05 -10.03 -9.59
C PHE A 193 21.12 -11.07 -9.23
N PRO A 194 21.52 -11.97 -10.15
CA PRO A 194 22.55 -12.95 -9.85
C PRO A 194 23.84 -12.25 -9.43
N LYS A 195 24.49 -12.75 -8.37
CA LYS A 195 25.70 -12.16 -7.75
C LYS A 195 25.48 -10.80 -7.05
N TRP A 196 24.23 -10.33 -6.88
CA TRP A 196 23.98 -9.15 -6.08
C TRP A 196 24.36 -9.39 -4.61
N PRO A 197 25.00 -8.43 -3.92
CA PRO A 197 25.57 -8.68 -2.59
C PRO A 197 24.54 -8.74 -1.46
N ALA A 198 23.32 -8.22 -1.65
CA ALA A 198 22.28 -8.17 -0.62
C ALA A 198 20.86 -8.12 -1.21
N VAL A 199 19.88 -8.70 -0.53
CA VAL A 199 18.45 -8.50 -0.84
C VAL A 199 17.83 -7.41 0.03
N VAL A 200 18.27 -7.29 1.27
CA VAL A 200 17.90 -6.20 2.20
C VAL A 200 19.12 -5.80 3.03
N TRP A 201 19.23 -4.52 3.36
CA TRP A 201 20.26 -4.01 4.26
C TRP A 201 19.75 -2.82 5.06
N THR A 202 20.51 -2.49 6.10
CA THR A 202 20.38 -1.24 6.84
C THR A 202 21.67 -0.44 6.72
N GLN A 203 21.54 0.88 6.71
CA GLN A 203 22.66 1.82 6.70
C GLN A 203 22.28 3.08 7.47
N ASP A 204 23.27 3.88 7.85
CA ASP A 204 22.99 5.25 8.28
C ASP A 204 22.61 6.17 7.10
N LEU A 205 22.21 7.40 7.42
CA LEU A 205 21.85 8.41 6.40
C LEU A 205 23.05 8.92 5.58
N LYS A 206 24.28 8.52 5.92
CA LYS A 206 25.52 8.88 5.21
C LYS A 206 26.04 7.74 4.32
N GLY A 207 25.29 6.65 4.18
CA GLY A 207 25.67 5.52 3.33
C GLY A 207 26.58 4.49 4.00
N LYS A 208 26.85 4.61 5.31
CA LYS A 208 27.60 3.58 6.04
C LYS A 208 26.69 2.40 6.34
N ARG A 209 26.95 1.28 5.66
CA ARG A 209 26.24 0.01 5.87
C ARG A 209 26.39 -0.49 7.31
N LYS A 210 25.28 -0.96 7.90
CA LYS A 210 25.21 -1.56 9.23
C LYS A 210 25.05 -3.08 9.16
N ASN A 211 23.98 -3.55 8.52
CA ASN A 211 23.69 -4.98 8.36
C ASN A 211 23.22 -5.28 6.94
N PHE A 212 23.32 -6.54 6.50
CA PHE A 212 22.74 -7.00 5.24
C PHE A 212 22.35 -8.48 5.29
N VAL A 213 21.41 -8.85 4.43
CA VAL A 213 21.02 -10.23 4.17
C VAL A 213 21.39 -10.55 2.73
N ALA A 214 22.17 -11.61 2.51
CA ALA A 214 22.52 -12.07 1.16
C ALA A 214 21.27 -12.59 0.42
N PRO A 215 21.19 -12.47 -0.92
CA PRO A 215 19.99 -12.88 -1.65
C PRO A 215 19.64 -14.37 -1.53
N GLY A 216 20.64 -15.25 -1.48
CA GLY A 216 20.41 -16.70 -1.48
C GLY A 216 19.53 -17.13 -2.66
N SER A 217 18.47 -17.90 -2.38
CA SER A 217 17.49 -18.35 -3.38
C SER A 217 16.58 -17.25 -3.92
N LEU A 218 16.64 -16.02 -3.37
CA LEU A 218 15.82 -14.89 -3.82
C LEU A 218 16.40 -14.16 -5.03
N ALA A 219 17.61 -14.52 -5.49
CA ALA A 219 18.19 -13.96 -6.70
C ALA A 219 17.33 -14.32 -7.92
N MET A 220 16.97 -13.31 -8.70
CA MET A 220 16.13 -13.44 -9.90
C MET A 220 16.93 -13.09 -11.16
N PRO A 221 16.55 -13.60 -12.34
CA PRO A 221 17.17 -13.19 -13.59
C PRO A 221 17.13 -11.66 -13.75
N GLN A 222 18.12 -11.11 -14.43
CA GLN A 222 18.16 -9.69 -14.78
C GLN A 222 17.25 -9.39 -15.98
N ASP A 223 15.98 -9.77 -15.85
CA ASP A 223 14.89 -9.23 -16.65
C ASP A 223 14.14 -8.24 -15.75
N PHE A 224 13.77 -7.09 -16.28
CA PHE A 224 13.05 -6.07 -15.51
C PHE A 224 11.54 -6.39 -15.45
N SER A 225 11.14 -7.66 -15.62
CA SER A 225 9.76 -8.13 -15.51
C SER A 225 9.43 -8.58 -14.09
N ASN A 226 10.41 -9.07 -13.34
CA ASN A 226 10.25 -9.37 -11.91
C ASN A 226 10.06 -8.08 -11.09
N GLU A 227 9.40 -8.17 -9.94
CA GLU A 227 9.00 -7.00 -9.15
C GLU A 227 9.33 -7.13 -7.66
N VAL A 228 9.45 -5.98 -6.99
CA VAL A 228 9.54 -5.89 -5.53
C VAL A 228 8.48 -4.92 -5.02
N SER A 229 7.67 -5.37 -4.07
CA SER A 229 6.57 -4.61 -3.50
C SER A 229 6.68 -4.50 -1.98
N MET A 230 6.03 -3.47 -1.44
CA MET A 230 5.94 -3.15 -0.02
C MET A 230 4.63 -2.40 0.20
N GLY A 231 3.83 -2.83 1.17
CA GLY A 231 2.57 -2.19 1.53
C GLY A 231 2.74 -1.08 2.55
N ASN A 232 3.66 -1.23 3.52
CA ASN A 232 3.85 -0.27 4.62
C ASN A 232 2.56 -0.03 5.44
N ASN A 233 1.69 -1.04 5.54
CA ASN A 233 0.39 -0.93 6.23
C ASN A 233 0.45 -1.36 7.71
N THR A 234 1.59 -1.92 8.14
CA THR A 234 1.83 -2.35 9.52
C THR A 234 3.15 -1.76 10.01
N ALA A 235 3.42 -1.87 11.32
CA ALA A 235 4.70 -1.46 11.87
C ALA A 235 5.89 -2.28 11.33
N ALA A 236 5.65 -3.52 10.91
CA ALA A 236 6.69 -4.38 10.34
C ALA A 236 7.17 -3.83 8.99
N TYR A 237 8.44 -4.09 8.64
CA TYR A 237 8.94 -3.80 7.31
C TYR A 237 8.60 -4.99 6.40
N ASP A 238 7.45 -4.91 5.75
CA ASP A 238 6.93 -5.96 4.86
C ASP A 238 7.46 -5.81 3.44
N VAL A 239 7.94 -6.90 2.85
CA VAL A 239 8.37 -6.94 1.45
C VAL A 239 8.00 -8.23 0.78
N MET A 240 7.65 -8.14 -0.50
CA MET A 240 7.50 -9.29 -1.38
C MET A 240 8.37 -9.12 -2.61
N LEU A 241 9.00 -10.22 -3.02
CA LEU A 241 9.71 -10.34 -4.28
C LEU A 241 8.86 -11.25 -5.16
N MET A 242 8.46 -10.74 -6.33
CA MET A 242 7.58 -11.44 -7.27
C MET A 242 8.41 -11.97 -8.42
N LYS A 243 8.48 -13.30 -8.55
CA LYS A 243 9.13 -13.93 -9.69
C LYS A 243 8.09 -14.22 -10.78
N ILE A 244 8.22 -13.53 -11.91
CA ILE A 244 7.34 -13.68 -13.06
C ILE A 244 8.06 -14.46 -14.17
N MET A 245 9.35 -14.20 -14.36
CA MET A 245 10.17 -14.75 -15.45
C MET A 245 11.37 -15.56 -14.93
N PRO A 246 11.84 -16.58 -15.69
CA PRO A 246 11.25 -17.13 -16.93
C PRO A 246 9.94 -17.89 -16.69
N GLN A 247 9.66 -18.24 -15.43
CA GLN A 247 8.42 -18.86 -15.01
C GLN A 247 8.11 -18.48 -13.55
N PRO A 248 6.83 -18.30 -13.20
CA PRO A 248 6.44 -18.02 -11.82
C PRO A 248 6.89 -19.11 -10.84
N SER A 249 7.20 -18.73 -9.60
CA SER A 249 7.50 -19.65 -8.50
C SER A 249 6.60 -19.40 -7.31
N VAL A 250 6.56 -20.32 -6.34
CA VAL A 250 5.93 -20.04 -5.06
C VAL A 250 6.72 -18.93 -4.36
N ASP A 251 6.11 -17.76 -4.21
CA ASP A 251 6.73 -16.63 -3.54
C ASP A 251 6.33 -16.57 -2.06
N THR A 252 6.90 -15.62 -1.33
CA THR A 252 6.63 -15.40 0.11
C THR A 252 6.66 -13.91 0.40
N LEU A 253 5.73 -13.45 1.23
CA LEU A 253 5.80 -12.14 1.87
C LEU A 253 6.65 -12.26 3.13
N TYR A 254 7.63 -11.38 3.26
CA TYR A 254 8.60 -11.37 4.35
C TYR A 254 8.42 -10.14 5.23
N HIS A 255 8.76 -10.29 6.51
CA HIS A 255 9.12 -9.17 7.37
C HIS A 255 10.63 -9.12 7.52
N TYR A 256 11.24 -7.95 7.35
CA TYR A 256 12.63 -7.77 7.74
C TYR A 256 12.72 -7.43 9.23
N ASN A 257 13.39 -8.30 9.99
CA ASN A 257 13.72 -8.08 11.38
C ASN A 257 15.14 -7.51 11.48
N ALA A 258 15.23 -6.21 11.77
CA ALA A 258 16.51 -5.51 11.88
C ALA A 258 17.35 -5.95 13.09
N ALA A 259 16.73 -6.44 14.17
CA ALA A 259 17.44 -6.86 15.38
C ALA A 259 18.15 -8.20 15.18
N SER A 260 17.50 -9.14 14.51
CA SER A 260 18.10 -10.44 14.16
C SER A 260 18.80 -10.46 12.81
N ASN A 261 18.66 -9.38 12.01
CA ASN A 261 19.11 -9.25 10.63
C ASN A 261 18.64 -10.42 9.74
N LYS A 262 17.33 -10.68 9.73
CA LYS A 262 16.71 -11.78 8.97
C LYS A 262 15.48 -11.32 8.20
N LEU A 263 15.26 -11.96 7.04
CA LEU A 263 13.98 -11.97 6.37
C LEU A 263 13.16 -13.14 6.93
N GLU A 264 12.07 -12.81 7.61
CA GLU A 264 11.18 -13.73 8.28
C GLU A 264 9.96 -13.95 7.38
N GLY A 265 9.80 -15.14 6.81
CA GLY A 265 8.65 -15.45 5.97
C GLY A 265 7.36 -15.41 6.79
N ARG A 266 6.35 -14.68 6.31
CA ARG A 266 5.08 -14.46 7.03
C ARG A 266 3.87 -15.04 6.33
N PHE A 267 3.85 -14.96 5.02
CA PHE A 267 2.73 -15.48 4.24
C PHE A 267 3.20 -16.09 2.93
N THR A 268 2.65 -17.25 2.60
CA THR A 268 2.86 -17.93 1.32
C THR A 268 1.60 -18.69 0.92
N VAL A 269 1.51 -19.07 -0.35
CA VAL A 269 0.35 -19.78 -0.89
C VAL A 269 0.79 -21.05 -1.59
N LYS A 270 0.12 -22.15 -1.25
CA LYS A 270 0.20 -23.41 -1.97
C LYS A 270 -0.79 -23.37 -3.14
N TYR A 271 -0.25 -23.44 -4.35
CA TYR A 271 -1.04 -23.42 -5.57
C TYR A 271 -1.56 -24.83 -5.96
N PRO A 272 -2.63 -24.89 -6.77
CA PRO A 272 -3.21 -26.16 -7.23
C PRO A 272 -2.24 -27.06 -8.01
N SER A 273 -1.28 -26.45 -8.70
CA SER A 273 -0.27 -27.07 -9.55
C SER A 273 1.08 -26.41 -9.28
N ASN A 274 2.15 -27.19 -9.30
CA ASN A 274 3.53 -26.69 -9.21
C ASN A 274 4.08 -26.25 -10.58
N ASP A 275 3.47 -26.71 -11.68
CA ASP A 275 3.93 -26.42 -13.05
C ASP A 275 3.20 -25.22 -13.66
N LYS A 276 2.00 -24.90 -13.16
CA LYS A 276 1.12 -23.82 -13.65
C LYS A 276 0.80 -22.84 -12.52
N ILE A 277 1.82 -22.22 -11.98
CA ILE A 277 1.68 -21.19 -10.95
C ILE A 277 1.16 -19.90 -11.61
N PRO A 278 0.05 -19.31 -11.12
CA PRO A 278 -0.45 -18.04 -11.64
C PRO A 278 0.52 -16.89 -11.35
N TRP A 279 0.41 -15.79 -12.07
CA TRP A 279 0.97 -14.52 -11.60
C TRP A 279 0.26 -14.13 -10.30
N HIS A 280 1.01 -13.66 -9.31
CA HIS A 280 0.46 -13.38 -7.99
C HIS A 280 1.28 -12.34 -7.25
N ALA A 281 0.60 -11.55 -6.42
CA ALA A 281 1.21 -10.75 -5.37
C ALA A 281 0.49 -10.99 -4.04
N TYR A 282 1.16 -10.62 -2.95
CA TYR A 282 0.68 -10.68 -1.58
C TYR A 282 0.87 -9.32 -0.93
N TYR A 283 -0.10 -8.94 -0.11
CA TYR A 283 -0.09 -7.70 0.64
C TYR A 283 -0.51 -8.00 2.07
N GLU A 284 0.04 -7.23 3.00
CA GLU A 284 -0.36 -7.28 4.39
C GLU A 284 -1.15 -6.02 4.75
N ILE A 285 -2.28 -6.19 5.43
CA ILE A 285 -2.99 -5.16 6.20
C ILE A 285 -3.17 -5.65 7.64
N PRO A 286 -3.55 -4.82 8.64
CA PRO A 286 -3.51 -5.20 10.05
C PRO A 286 -4.11 -6.59 10.38
N LYS A 287 -5.38 -6.84 10.00
CA LYS A 287 -6.10 -8.09 10.30
C LYS A 287 -5.90 -9.22 9.26
N TYR A 288 -5.51 -8.90 8.03
CA TYR A 288 -5.56 -9.85 6.90
C TYR A 288 -4.28 -9.89 6.08
N PHE A 289 -3.97 -11.05 5.51
CA PHE A 289 -3.19 -11.13 4.29
C PHE A 289 -4.13 -11.09 3.09
N ILE A 290 -3.74 -10.38 2.04
CA ILE A 290 -4.46 -10.29 0.78
C ILE A 290 -3.55 -10.88 -0.29
N GLY A 291 -4.10 -11.67 -1.19
CA GLY A 291 -3.38 -12.05 -2.39
C GLY A 291 -4.24 -11.94 -3.64
N ASP A 292 -3.57 -11.87 -4.78
CA ASP A 292 -4.20 -11.92 -6.08
C ASP A 292 -3.62 -13.03 -6.94
N VAL A 293 -4.43 -13.51 -7.88
CA VAL A 293 -4.00 -14.43 -8.93
C VAL A 293 -4.51 -13.93 -10.28
N SER A 294 -3.62 -13.93 -11.27
CA SER A 294 -3.92 -13.68 -12.68
C SER A 294 -3.09 -14.60 -13.57
N PHE A 295 -3.46 -14.70 -14.84
CA PHE A 295 -2.77 -15.53 -15.81
C PHE A 295 -2.29 -14.69 -17.00
N PRO A 296 -1.13 -15.02 -17.59
CA PRO A 296 -0.64 -14.30 -18.76
C PRO A 296 -1.60 -14.48 -19.95
N ILE A 297 -1.97 -13.35 -20.55
CA ILE A 297 -2.70 -13.22 -21.80
C ILE A 297 -1.76 -12.54 -22.79
N GLN A 298 -1.44 -13.23 -23.89
CA GLN A 298 -0.64 -12.65 -24.96
C GLN A 298 -1.46 -11.57 -25.68
N ILE A 299 -0.95 -10.34 -25.73
CA ILE A 299 -1.59 -9.23 -26.45
C ILE A 299 -0.98 -9.07 -27.85
N ASP A 300 0.31 -9.33 -27.99
CA ASP A 300 1.02 -9.35 -29.28
C ASP A 300 2.23 -10.32 -29.24
N GLU A 301 3.05 -10.37 -30.28
CA GLU A 301 4.19 -11.28 -30.41
C GLU A 301 5.19 -11.21 -29.24
N SER A 302 5.29 -10.07 -28.56
CA SER A 302 6.30 -9.82 -27.51
C SER A 302 5.71 -9.38 -26.16
N THR A 303 4.42 -9.03 -26.11
CA THR A 303 3.78 -8.44 -24.93
C THR A 303 2.72 -9.36 -24.33
N PHE A 304 2.84 -9.60 -23.03
CA PHE A 304 1.84 -10.27 -22.22
C PHE A 304 1.24 -9.30 -21.20
N SER A 305 -0.05 -9.47 -20.92
CA SER A 305 -0.74 -8.80 -19.82
C SER A 305 -1.38 -9.83 -18.89
N GLY A 306 -1.72 -9.42 -17.68
CA GLY A 306 -2.48 -10.27 -16.76
C GLY A 306 -3.95 -10.33 -17.17
N SER A 307 -4.56 -11.50 -17.04
CA SER A 307 -6.02 -11.64 -16.99
C SER A 307 -6.61 -10.78 -15.87
N LYS A 308 -7.92 -10.51 -15.90
CA LYS A 308 -8.60 -9.89 -14.76
C LYS A 308 -8.28 -10.68 -13.48
N PRO A 309 -7.68 -10.06 -12.46
CA PRO A 309 -7.23 -10.77 -11.28
C PRO A 309 -8.42 -11.20 -10.41
N ALA A 310 -8.25 -12.35 -9.75
CA ALA A 310 -9.09 -12.76 -8.63
C ALA A 310 -8.36 -12.46 -7.32
N TYR A 311 -9.07 -11.87 -6.37
CA TYR A 311 -8.53 -11.52 -5.05
C TYR A 311 -9.02 -12.51 -4.00
N TYR A 312 -8.19 -12.80 -3.01
CA TYR A 312 -8.56 -13.56 -1.82
C TYR A 312 -7.95 -12.88 -0.59
N MET A 313 -8.55 -13.13 0.57
CA MET A 313 -8.00 -12.68 1.83
C MET A 313 -8.04 -13.80 2.87
N VAL A 314 -7.06 -13.78 3.77
CA VAL A 314 -6.90 -14.73 4.87
C VAL A 314 -6.80 -13.94 6.17
N ASP A 315 -7.67 -14.25 7.12
CA ASP A 315 -7.62 -13.71 8.48
C ASP A 315 -6.41 -14.29 9.21
N LYS A 316 -5.56 -13.41 9.75
CA LYS A 316 -4.30 -13.83 10.39
C LYS A 316 -4.51 -14.62 11.68
N LYS A 317 -5.65 -14.45 12.35
CA LYS A 317 -5.97 -15.06 13.64
C LYS A 317 -6.80 -16.32 13.49
N THR A 318 -7.89 -16.27 12.73
CA THR A 318 -8.79 -17.42 12.56
C THR A 318 -8.31 -18.38 11.46
N LEU A 319 -7.40 -17.92 10.59
CA LEU A 319 -6.94 -18.64 9.41
C LEU A 319 -8.06 -18.96 8.41
N HIS A 320 -9.21 -18.29 8.56
CA HIS A 320 -10.31 -18.36 7.63
C HIS A 320 -10.06 -17.46 6.43
N GLY A 321 -10.55 -17.88 5.27
CA GLY A 321 -10.40 -17.09 4.05
C GLY A 321 -11.27 -17.58 2.91
N ASN A 322 -11.44 -16.74 1.91
CA ASN A 322 -12.17 -17.01 0.68
C ASN A 322 -11.71 -16.06 -0.43
N TYR A 323 -12.17 -16.30 -1.66
CA TYR A 323 -12.10 -15.26 -2.69
C TYR A 323 -12.96 -14.06 -2.28
N VAL A 324 -12.55 -12.87 -2.69
CA VAL A 324 -13.15 -11.60 -2.25
C VAL A 324 -13.46 -10.71 -3.45
N ARG A 325 -14.69 -10.19 -3.45
CA ARG A 325 -15.07 -8.98 -4.20
C ARG A 325 -15.07 -7.82 -3.22
N LEU A 326 -13.94 -7.13 -3.12
CA LEU A 326 -13.86 -5.88 -2.37
C LEU A 326 -14.68 -4.83 -3.12
N TYR A 327 -15.54 -4.08 -2.42
CA TYR A 327 -16.32 -3.00 -3.02
C TYR A 327 -16.42 -1.80 -2.07
N ASN A 328 -16.57 -0.61 -2.64
CA ASN A 328 -16.58 0.63 -1.89
C ASN A 328 -18.01 0.92 -1.44
N ASP A 329 -18.43 0.30 -0.34
CA ASP A 329 -19.79 0.40 0.18
C ASP A 329 -20.19 1.82 0.62
N PHE A 330 -19.26 2.78 0.68
CA PHE A 330 -19.57 4.18 0.92
C PHE A 330 -20.25 4.86 -0.28
N ILE A 331 -20.01 4.39 -1.50
CA ILE A 331 -20.47 5.03 -2.76
C ILE A 331 -20.97 4.05 -3.83
N SER A 332 -20.81 2.73 -3.65
CA SER A 332 -21.20 1.71 -4.64
C SER A 332 -21.83 0.46 -3.99
N THR A 333 -22.30 -0.45 -4.83
CA THR A 333 -22.79 -1.78 -4.43
C THR A 333 -21.71 -2.86 -4.65
N PRO A 334 -21.92 -4.11 -4.19
CA PRO A 334 -21.06 -5.24 -4.54
C PRO A 334 -20.92 -5.53 -6.05
N SER A 335 -21.77 -4.94 -6.90
CA SER A 335 -21.64 -5.09 -8.35
C SER A 335 -20.45 -4.32 -8.94
N GLN A 336 -19.86 -3.38 -8.19
CA GLN A 336 -18.65 -2.65 -8.54
C GLN A 336 -17.48 -3.11 -7.65
N THR A 337 -16.70 -4.06 -8.14
CA THR A 337 -15.46 -4.49 -7.47
C THR A 337 -14.37 -3.42 -7.62
N ILE A 338 -13.64 -3.15 -6.53
CA ILE A 338 -12.49 -2.25 -6.49
C ILE A 338 -11.20 -3.04 -6.27
N TYR A 339 -10.08 -2.48 -6.74
CA TYR A 339 -8.74 -2.99 -6.47
C TYR A 339 -8.36 -2.79 -4.99
N PRO A 340 -7.71 -3.76 -4.31
CA PRO A 340 -7.24 -3.63 -2.93
C PRO A 340 -5.98 -2.76 -2.85
N SER A 341 -6.12 -1.48 -3.18
CA SER A 341 -5.02 -0.51 -3.27
C SER A 341 -4.68 0.04 -1.88
N PHE A 342 -4.07 -0.80 -1.05
CA PHE A 342 -3.67 -0.45 0.32
C PHE A 342 -2.19 -0.14 0.42
N ASN A 343 -1.86 1.08 0.83
CA ASN A 343 -0.50 1.48 1.10
C ASN A 343 -0.43 2.48 2.26
N ASN A 344 0.70 2.47 2.99
CA ASN A 344 0.99 3.45 4.04
C ASN A 344 -0.12 3.60 5.10
N GLY A 345 -0.90 2.55 5.36
CA GLY A 345 -2.00 2.60 6.33
C GLY A 345 -3.32 3.13 5.78
N TYR A 346 -3.46 3.28 4.46
CA TYR A 346 -4.68 3.76 3.81
C TYR A 346 -5.09 2.86 2.64
N TYR A 347 -6.39 2.74 2.39
CA TYR A 347 -6.91 2.49 1.05
C TYR A 347 -6.80 3.78 0.23
N VAL A 348 -6.31 3.71 -1.01
CA VAL A 348 -6.16 4.89 -1.87
C VAL A 348 -6.54 4.56 -3.31
N THR A 349 -7.34 5.44 -3.92
CA THR A 349 -7.61 5.47 -5.36
C THR A 349 -7.51 6.89 -5.88
N ASN A 350 -6.99 7.05 -7.09
CA ASN A 350 -6.83 8.32 -7.76
C ASN A 350 -7.40 8.17 -9.16
N MET A 351 -8.46 8.91 -9.49
CA MET A 351 -9.28 8.66 -10.68
C MET A 351 -9.58 9.96 -11.43
N GLU A 352 -9.55 9.89 -12.75
CA GLU A 352 -10.08 10.96 -13.60
C GLU A 352 -11.57 11.18 -13.29
N PRO A 353 -12.07 12.43 -13.27
CA PRO A 353 -13.45 12.73 -12.89
C PRO A 353 -14.48 12.01 -13.75
N MET A 354 -14.26 11.93 -15.07
CA MET A 354 -15.15 11.24 -16.00
C MET A 354 -15.28 9.76 -15.66
N ALA A 355 -14.16 9.08 -15.41
CA ALA A 355 -14.15 7.66 -15.03
C ALA A 355 -14.90 7.40 -13.72
N LEU A 356 -14.73 8.26 -12.72
CA LEU A 356 -15.49 8.16 -11.47
C LEU A 356 -16.98 8.41 -11.70
N LYS A 357 -17.33 9.46 -12.46
CA LYS A 357 -18.71 9.83 -12.75
C LYS A 357 -19.47 8.70 -13.44
N GLU A 358 -18.88 8.06 -14.44
CA GLU A 358 -19.49 6.90 -15.10
C GLU A 358 -19.80 5.75 -14.14
N ILE A 359 -18.88 5.45 -13.21
CA ILE A 359 -19.09 4.42 -12.19
C ILE A 359 -20.25 4.81 -11.28
N LEU A 360 -20.26 6.04 -10.79
CA LEU A 360 -21.29 6.52 -9.85
C LEU A 360 -22.68 6.54 -10.52
N GLU A 361 -22.79 6.99 -11.77
CA GLU A 361 -24.06 7.00 -12.52
C GLU A 361 -24.62 5.60 -12.75
N LYS A 362 -23.74 4.61 -12.99
CA LYS A 362 -24.13 3.18 -13.10
C LYS A 362 -24.60 2.60 -11.77
N GLU A 363 -24.05 3.07 -10.63
CA GLU A 363 -24.32 2.50 -9.30
C GLU A 363 -25.48 3.17 -8.57
N VAL A 364 -25.71 4.48 -8.76
CA VAL A 364 -26.59 5.30 -7.91
C VAL A 364 -28.05 4.85 -7.85
N ASN A 365 -28.54 4.16 -8.89
CA ASN A 365 -29.90 3.66 -8.98
C ASN A 365 -30.03 2.16 -8.71
N LYS A 366 -28.93 1.46 -8.41
CA LYS A 366 -28.97 0.03 -8.09
C LYS A 366 -29.56 -0.22 -6.70
N LYS A 367 -30.24 -1.36 -6.56
CA LYS A 367 -30.72 -1.84 -5.25
C LYS A 367 -29.51 -2.12 -4.34
N GLY A 368 -29.57 -1.68 -3.09
CA GLY A 368 -28.53 -1.92 -2.08
C GLY A 368 -27.83 -0.66 -1.55
N LEU A 369 -27.97 0.49 -2.22
CA LEU A 369 -27.61 1.78 -1.61
C LEU A 369 -28.76 2.25 -0.70
N THR A 370 -28.41 2.68 0.51
CA THR A 370 -29.36 3.38 1.39
C THR A 370 -29.74 4.74 0.80
N ALA A 371 -30.87 5.31 1.23
CA ALA A 371 -31.32 6.62 0.74
C ALA A 371 -30.27 7.72 0.95
N ASP A 372 -29.58 7.71 2.11
CA ASP A 372 -28.53 8.67 2.42
C ASP A 372 -27.30 8.50 1.52
N LYS A 373 -26.84 7.26 1.30
CA LYS A 373 -25.74 6.98 0.38
C LYS A 373 -26.10 7.38 -1.04
N LYS A 374 -27.32 7.09 -1.49
CA LYS A 374 -27.82 7.52 -2.80
C LYS A 374 -27.77 9.05 -2.94
N LYS A 375 -28.26 9.79 -1.95
CA LYS A 375 -28.20 11.26 -1.94
C LYS A 375 -26.75 11.78 -1.98
N LYS A 376 -25.84 11.18 -1.21
CA LYS A 376 -24.40 11.50 -1.22
C LYS A 376 -23.79 11.29 -2.61
N VAL A 377 -24.06 10.14 -3.24
CA VAL A 377 -23.58 9.82 -4.58
C VAL A 377 -24.16 10.77 -5.64
N GLN A 378 -25.47 11.05 -5.60
CA GLN A 378 -26.10 12.02 -6.51
C GLN A 378 -25.51 13.42 -6.37
N ASN A 379 -25.23 13.86 -5.14
CA ASN A 379 -24.57 15.14 -4.91
C ASN A 379 -23.14 15.13 -5.44
N LEU A 380 -22.38 14.06 -5.24
CA LEU A 380 -21.02 13.94 -5.76
C LEU A 380 -21.02 14.05 -7.30
N ILE A 381 -21.85 13.26 -7.99
CA ILE A 381 -21.99 13.29 -9.47
C ILE A 381 -22.20 14.71 -9.99
N LYS A 382 -23.11 15.48 -9.38
CA LYS A 382 -23.43 16.87 -9.79
C LYS A 382 -22.25 17.83 -9.70
N THR A 383 -21.26 17.51 -8.87
CA THR A 383 -20.11 18.37 -8.65
C THR A 383 -18.90 17.96 -9.48
N LEU A 384 -18.91 16.81 -10.15
CA LEU A 384 -17.80 16.35 -10.99
C LEU A 384 -17.86 17.02 -12.36
N ASN A 385 -16.77 17.68 -12.76
CA ASN A 385 -16.58 18.19 -14.11
C ASN A 385 -15.51 17.35 -14.82
N ASP A 386 -15.77 16.99 -16.07
CA ASP A 386 -14.94 16.07 -16.85
C ASP A 386 -13.53 16.63 -17.13
N ASN A 387 -13.37 17.96 -17.07
CA ASN A 387 -12.10 18.66 -17.23
C ASN A 387 -11.40 19.00 -15.90
N ASP A 388 -11.96 18.58 -14.76
CA ASP A 388 -11.29 18.74 -13.47
C ASP A 388 -10.05 17.83 -13.41
N ASN A 389 -9.13 18.18 -12.53
CA ASN A 389 -8.04 17.33 -12.08
C ASN A 389 -8.60 16.11 -11.34
N ASN A 390 -7.78 15.09 -11.13
CA ASN A 390 -8.27 13.83 -10.59
C ASN A 390 -8.89 13.96 -9.19
N ILE A 391 -9.75 13.00 -8.90
CA ILE A 391 -10.38 12.79 -7.60
C ILE A 391 -9.59 11.72 -6.84
N VAL A 392 -9.08 12.08 -5.66
CA VAL A 392 -8.44 11.13 -4.76
C VAL A 392 -9.45 10.68 -3.72
N MET A 393 -9.72 9.37 -3.67
CA MET A 393 -10.54 8.76 -2.63
C MET A 393 -9.67 7.87 -1.76
N PHE A 394 -9.75 8.08 -0.44
CA PHE A 394 -8.94 7.31 0.49
C PHE A 394 -9.63 7.11 1.83
N ALA A 395 -9.25 6.04 2.54
CA ALA A 395 -9.81 5.69 3.84
C ALA A 395 -8.72 5.03 4.70
N LYS A 396 -8.57 5.48 5.95
CA LYS A 396 -7.53 4.97 6.87
C LYS A 396 -7.84 3.53 7.28
N LEU A 397 -6.84 2.66 7.31
CA LEU A 397 -6.99 1.28 7.77
C LEU A 397 -7.27 1.24 9.26
N LYS A 398 -8.26 0.43 9.65
CA LYS A 398 -8.51 0.07 11.06
C LYS A 398 -7.34 -0.76 11.58
N GLN A 399 -6.89 -0.46 12.80
CA GLN A 399 -5.77 -1.15 13.47
C GLN A 399 -6.23 -2.39 14.23
#